data_AF-A0A1I5QYY4-F1
#
_entry.id   AF-A0A1I5QYY4-F1
#
_cell.length_a   1.000
_cell.length_b   1.000
_cell.length_c   1.000
_cell.angle_alpha   90.00
_cell.angle_beta   90.00
_cell.angle_gamma   90.00
#
_symmetry.space_group_name_H-M   'P 1'
#
loop_
_entity.id
_entity.type
_entity.pdbx_description
1 polymer ?
#
loop_
_entity_poly.entity_id
_entity_poly.type
_entity_poly.pdbx_seq_one_letter_code
_entity_poly.pdbx_strand_id
1 'polypeptide(L)'
;MNELEIQALGMSRSGNHAVANWIFAQADAPKLLLNCAEGKTNPFETCRPLSTGGFGWRGEPDFDVEAEAAGRFADKALLFHSYEDSWLAHAFSKPLEENHDTWLGPSKRRVRLLILRDPFNLFASRLKMGAALSPHISRRMWKQHAREALGETRKVRDKVVVLYNRWAVDRDYRKDVAGQLGLRFTDAGADEVPRTQGGSSFDGTAFDGRAAEMRTRERWRAYENDARYRAIFDDEMVDLSARLFGPPPAFAAPKPEAGDGAEATPA
;
A
#
# COMPACT_ATOMS: atom_id res chain seq x y z
N MET A 1 22.29 15.05 -0.99
CA MET A 1 21.06 15.62 -1.56
C MET A 1 20.31 14.51 -2.29
N ASN A 2 18.98 14.45 -2.15
CA ASN A 2 18.14 13.50 -2.89
C ASN A 2 17.61 14.17 -4.18
N GLU A 3 17.82 13.59 -5.36
CA GLU A 3 17.26 14.11 -6.61
C GLU A 3 15.73 13.96 -6.63
N LEU A 4 15.24 12.78 -6.26
CA LEU A 4 13.83 12.49 -6.07
C LEU A 4 13.61 11.85 -4.71
N GLU A 5 12.66 12.39 -3.96
CA GLU A 5 12.14 11.78 -2.74
C GLU A 5 10.66 11.42 -2.93
N ILE A 6 10.31 10.21 -2.52
CA ILE A 6 8.94 9.72 -2.50
C ILE A 6 8.54 9.34 -1.08
N GLN A 7 7.54 10.05 -0.57
CA GLN A 7 6.86 9.75 0.68
C GLN A 7 5.56 8.99 0.40
N ALA A 8 5.55 7.68 0.61
CA ALA A 8 4.45 6.81 0.23
C ALA A 8 3.54 6.42 1.41
N LEU A 9 2.23 6.47 1.19
CA LEU A 9 1.22 6.01 2.14
C LEU A 9 0.28 5.01 1.46
N GLY A 10 0.00 3.90 2.15
CA GLY A 10 -1.10 3.00 1.81
C GLY A 10 -1.37 2.04 2.95
N MET A 11 -2.58 1.54 3.06
CA MET A 11 -2.87 0.50 4.07
C MET A 11 -2.09 -0.77 3.75
N SER A 12 -1.72 -1.56 4.75
CA SER A 12 -1.10 -2.85 4.52
C SER A 12 -2.00 -3.73 3.64
N ARG A 13 -1.36 -4.43 2.69
CA ARG A 13 -1.98 -5.22 1.61
C ARG A 13 -2.64 -4.41 0.47
N SER A 14 -2.42 -3.10 0.41
CA SER A 14 -2.80 -2.27 -0.75
C SER A 14 -1.90 -2.47 -1.98
N GLY A 15 -0.83 -3.27 -1.85
CA GLY A 15 0.18 -3.43 -2.91
C GLY A 15 1.38 -2.50 -2.79
N ASN A 16 1.61 -1.92 -1.60
CA ASN A 16 2.70 -0.97 -1.34
C ASN A 16 4.06 -1.49 -1.82
N HIS A 17 4.43 -2.72 -1.44
CA HIS A 17 5.72 -3.30 -1.82
C HIS A 17 5.86 -3.55 -3.33
N ALA A 18 4.77 -3.91 -4.02
CA ALA A 18 4.82 -4.12 -5.47
C ALA A 18 5.06 -2.79 -6.19
N VAL A 19 4.32 -1.75 -5.82
CA VAL A 19 4.50 -0.40 -6.36
C VAL A 19 5.88 0.17 -5.99
N ALA A 20 6.33 -0.02 -4.75
CA ALA A 20 7.64 0.45 -4.29
C ALA A 20 8.78 -0.24 -5.03
N ASN A 21 8.72 -1.57 -5.22
CA ASN A 21 9.71 -2.31 -5.99
C ASN A 21 9.76 -1.86 -7.45
N TRP A 22 8.61 -1.68 -8.09
CA TRP A 22 8.53 -1.17 -9.46
C TRP A 22 9.08 0.26 -9.59
N ILE A 23 8.82 1.15 -8.63
CA ILE A 23 9.45 2.48 -8.59
C ILE A 23 10.97 2.37 -8.41
N PHE A 24 11.41 1.54 -7.47
CA PHE A 24 12.83 1.33 -7.17
C PHE A 24 13.60 0.75 -8.37
N ALA A 25 12.98 -0.14 -9.15
CA ALA A 25 13.57 -0.72 -10.35
C ALA A 25 13.69 0.27 -11.52
N GLN A 26 12.91 1.36 -11.52
CA GLN A 26 12.95 2.41 -12.54
C GLN A 26 13.92 3.55 -12.22
N ALA A 27 14.33 3.68 -10.96
CA ALA A 27 15.24 4.73 -10.53
C ALA A 27 16.71 4.35 -10.76
N ASP A 28 17.49 5.36 -11.13
CA ASP A 28 18.95 5.27 -11.18
C ASP A 28 19.53 5.06 -9.76
N ALA A 29 20.76 4.55 -9.67
CA ALA A 29 21.52 4.51 -8.43
C ALA A 29 22.31 5.83 -8.24
N PRO A 30 22.67 6.22 -7.00
CA PRO A 30 22.37 5.57 -5.73
C PRO A 30 20.89 5.71 -5.32
N LYS A 31 20.28 4.66 -4.79
CA LYS A 31 18.86 4.67 -4.37
C LYS A 31 18.64 3.94 -3.07
N LEU A 32 17.74 4.48 -2.24
CA LEU A 32 17.47 3.97 -0.90
C LEU A 32 15.97 3.91 -0.63
N LEU A 33 15.52 2.79 -0.08
CA LEU A 33 14.16 2.58 0.39
C LEU A 33 14.16 2.37 1.91
N LEU A 34 13.30 3.09 2.62
CA LEU A 34 12.98 2.93 4.04
C LEU A 34 11.55 2.39 4.15
N ASN A 35 11.40 1.20 4.71
CA ASN A 35 10.13 0.49 4.75
C ASN A 35 9.33 0.83 6.00
N CYS A 36 8.06 1.21 5.84
CA CYS A 36 7.07 1.31 6.90
C CYS A 36 7.59 2.02 8.17
N ALA A 37 8.12 3.23 8.00
CA ALA A 37 8.54 4.09 9.09
C ALA A 37 7.34 4.55 9.94
N GLU A 38 7.63 5.09 11.12
CA GLU A 38 6.61 5.72 11.96
C GLU A 38 6.45 7.20 11.57
N GLY A 39 5.21 7.66 11.51
CA GLY A 39 4.94 9.08 11.26
C GLY A 39 5.41 9.94 12.43
N LYS A 40 5.88 11.17 12.14
CA LYS A 40 6.36 12.18 13.12
C LYS A 40 7.74 11.90 13.74
N THR A 41 8.44 10.86 13.32
CA THR A 41 9.78 10.50 13.79
C THR A 41 10.76 10.46 12.63
N ASN A 42 12.06 10.32 12.94
CA ASN A 42 13.10 10.09 11.96
C ASN A 42 12.84 8.74 11.24
N PRO A 43 12.64 8.73 9.91
CA PRO A 43 12.34 7.49 9.19
C PRO A 43 13.47 6.47 9.20
N PHE A 44 14.73 6.90 9.32
CA PHE A 44 15.86 5.98 9.43
C PHE A 44 15.84 5.16 10.72
N GLU A 45 15.37 5.77 11.82
CA GLU A 45 15.32 5.14 13.13
C GLU A 45 14.12 4.21 13.31
N THR A 46 13.05 4.44 12.55
CA THR A 46 11.75 3.77 12.77
C THR A 46 11.31 2.87 11.62
N CYS A 47 12.09 2.79 10.53
CA CYS A 47 11.82 1.87 9.44
C CYS A 47 11.80 0.42 9.93
N ARG A 48 10.79 -0.34 9.49
CA ARG A 48 10.51 -1.70 9.96
C ARG A 48 11.01 -2.74 8.96
N PRO A 49 11.48 -3.90 9.44
CA PRO A 49 11.98 -4.98 8.59
C PRO A 49 11.10 -5.31 7.38
N LEU A 50 11.72 -5.44 6.21
CA LEU A 50 11.08 -5.90 4.97
C LEU A 50 10.64 -7.38 5.07
N SER A 51 11.34 -8.17 5.87
CA SER A 51 11.04 -9.57 6.19
C SER A 51 11.46 -9.90 7.62
N THR A 52 10.97 -11.01 8.16
CA THR A 52 11.40 -11.51 9.48
C THR A 52 12.93 -11.64 9.52
N GLY A 53 13.56 -10.95 10.48
CA GLY A 53 15.03 -10.93 10.63
C GLY A 53 15.80 -10.09 9.60
N GLY A 54 15.12 -9.38 8.71
CA GLY A 54 15.74 -8.49 7.72
C GLY A 54 15.87 -7.04 8.20
N PHE A 55 16.49 -6.21 7.36
CA PHE A 55 16.60 -4.77 7.61
C PHE A 55 15.31 -4.03 7.23
N GLY A 56 15.10 -2.87 7.86
CA GLY A 56 14.02 -1.97 7.51
C GLY A 56 14.25 -1.15 6.24
N TRP A 57 15.36 -1.36 5.56
CA TRP A 57 15.77 -0.60 4.40
C TRP A 57 16.37 -1.48 3.30
N ARG A 58 16.44 -0.92 2.08
CA ARG A 58 17.11 -1.49 0.91
C ARG A 58 17.87 -0.40 0.17
N GLY A 59 19.19 -0.56 0.06
CA GLY A 59 20.07 0.35 -0.68
C GLY A 59 20.58 -0.27 -1.98
N GLU A 60 20.83 0.56 -2.98
CA GLU A 60 21.65 0.19 -4.15
C GLU A 60 22.52 1.40 -4.58
N PRO A 61 23.86 1.37 -4.38
CA PRO A 61 24.63 0.35 -3.66
C PRO A 61 24.29 0.33 -2.15
N ASP A 62 24.98 -0.49 -1.36
CA ASP A 62 24.81 -0.47 0.10
C ASP A 62 25.09 0.92 0.69
N PHE A 63 24.29 1.33 1.67
CA PHE A 63 24.38 2.62 2.37
C PHE A 63 24.79 2.42 3.83
N ASP A 64 25.58 3.37 4.35
CA ASP A 64 25.78 3.52 5.79
C ASP A 64 24.56 4.21 6.41
N VAL A 65 23.56 3.41 6.77
CA VAL A 65 22.29 3.91 7.31
C VAL A 65 22.45 4.55 8.70
N GLU A 66 23.48 4.17 9.47
CA GLU A 66 23.78 4.82 10.75
C GLU A 66 24.30 6.24 10.52
N ALA A 67 25.14 6.45 9.49
CA ALA A 67 25.56 7.77 9.08
C ALA A 67 24.39 8.63 8.58
N GLU A 68 23.50 8.06 7.75
CA GLU A 68 22.29 8.75 7.30
C GLU A 68 21.40 9.16 8.49
N ALA A 69 21.13 8.24 9.42
CA ALA A 69 20.35 8.52 10.63
C ALA A 69 20.97 9.63 11.49
N ALA A 70 22.30 9.73 11.50
CA ALA A 70 23.05 10.76 12.21
C ALA A 70 23.21 12.08 11.42
N GLY A 71 22.51 12.24 10.29
CA GLY A 71 22.51 13.46 9.49
C GLY A 71 23.68 13.59 8.49
N ARG A 72 24.48 12.54 8.31
CA ARG A 72 25.57 12.49 7.32
C ARG A 72 25.04 11.88 6.02
N PHE A 73 24.25 12.66 5.29
CA PHE A 73 23.54 12.19 4.11
C PHE A 73 24.44 12.05 2.88
N ALA A 74 24.42 10.88 2.25
CA ALA A 74 24.97 10.68 0.91
C ALA A 74 24.01 11.19 -0.19
N ASP A 75 24.54 11.46 -1.39
CA ASP A 75 23.71 11.79 -2.55
C ASP A 75 22.94 10.57 -3.05
N LYS A 76 21.68 10.79 -3.46
CA LYS A 76 20.79 9.73 -3.95
C LYS A 76 20.00 10.21 -5.15
N ALA A 77 19.91 9.39 -6.18
CA ALA A 77 18.94 9.56 -7.25
C ALA A 77 17.50 9.35 -6.74
N LEU A 78 17.29 8.39 -5.81
CA LEU A 78 15.99 8.14 -5.17
C LEU A 78 16.12 7.91 -3.67
N LEU A 79 15.31 8.62 -2.89
CA LEU A 79 14.94 8.26 -1.52
C LEU A 79 13.45 7.90 -1.48
N PHE A 80 13.10 6.67 -1.16
CA PHE A 80 11.73 6.22 -1.01
C PHE A 80 11.48 5.88 0.45
N HIS A 81 10.44 6.42 1.07
CA HIS A 81 10.05 6.02 2.42
C HIS A 81 8.54 5.79 2.49
N SER A 82 8.13 4.69 3.12
CA SER A 82 6.73 4.29 3.19
C SER A 82 6.17 4.30 4.61
N TYR A 83 4.86 4.49 4.71
CA TYR A 83 4.07 4.43 5.92
C TYR A 83 2.86 3.54 5.66
N GLU A 84 2.79 2.39 6.33
CA GLU A 84 1.61 1.54 6.27
C GLU A 84 0.65 1.82 7.42
N ASP A 85 -0.64 1.54 7.21
CA ASP A 85 -1.69 1.61 8.25
C ASP A 85 -1.69 2.92 9.06
N SER A 86 -1.39 4.02 8.37
CA SER A 86 -1.22 5.35 8.97
C SER A 86 -2.33 6.31 8.57
N TRP A 87 -2.68 7.23 9.46
CA TRP A 87 -3.55 8.35 9.11
C TRP A 87 -2.80 9.35 8.21
N LEU A 88 -3.51 10.11 7.37
CA LEU A 88 -2.89 11.14 6.51
C LEU A 88 -2.05 12.13 7.33
N ALA A 89 -2.57 12.57 8.48
CA ALA A 89 -1.89 13.52 9.37
C ALA A 89 -0.69 12.92 10.11
N HIS A 90 -0.51 11.60 10.09
CA HIS A 90 0.64 10.93 10.68
C HIS A 90 1.71 10.66 9.63
N ALA A 91 1.33 10.12 8.47
CA ALA A 91 2.26 9.89 7.37
C ALA A 91 2.80 11.22 6.81
N PHE A 92 1.92 12.21 6.59
CA PHE A 92 2.27 13.54 6.07
C PHE A 92 2.26 14.58 7.20
N SER A 93 2.94 14.26 8.30
CA SER A 93 2.85 15.06 9.53
C SER A 93 3.65 16.36 9.49
N LYS A 94 3.16 17.36 10.23
CA LYS A 94 3.89 18.62 10.45
C LYS A 94 5.28 18.41 11.09
N PRO A 95 5.47 17.57 12.13
CA PRO A 95 6.80 17.31 12.69
C PRO A 95 7.82 16.76 11.67
N LEU A 96 7.37 15.86 10.79
CA LEU A 96 8.23 15.34 9.72
C LEU A 96 8.59 16.41 8.70
N GLU A 97 7.66 17.31 8.36
CA GLU A 97 7.93 18.43 7.48
C GLU A 97 8.90 19.45 8.10
N GLU A 98 8.74 19.77 9.38
CA GLU A 98 9.59 20.73 10.10
C GLU A 98 11.02 20.22 10.33
N ASN A 99 11.20 18.90 10.47
CA ASN A 99 12.51 18.27 10.67
C ASN A 99 13.06 17.60 9.39
N HIS A 100 12.43 17.85 8.25
CA HIS A 100 12.68 17.13 7.00
C HIS A 100 14.17 17.06 6.65
N ASP A 101 14.81 18.20 6.46
CA ASP A 101 16.21 18.25 6.01
C ASP A 101 17.18 17.72 7.09
N THR A 102 16.80 17.78 8.36
CA THR A 102 17.57 17.22 9.47
C THR A 102 17.49 15.69 9.52
N TRP A 103 16.38 15.09 9.08
CA TRP A 103 16.18 13.64 9.16
C TRP A 103 16.44 12.92 7.84
N LEU A 104 16.14 13.53 6.69
CA LEU A 104 16.19 12.90 5.37
C LEU A 104 17.16 13.58 4.41
N GLY A 105 17.74 14.71 4.83
CA GLY A 105 18.54 15.57 3.98
C GLY A 105 17.71 16.39 3.00
N PRO A 106 18.33 17.37 2.32
CA PRO A 106 17.64 18.18 1.34
C PRO A 106 17.29 17.35 0.10
N SER A 107 16.10 17.60 -0.45
CA SER A 107 15.57 16.92 -1.64
C SER A 107 15.22 17.94 -2.71
N LYS A 108 15.73 17.74 -3.93
CA LYS A 108 15.48 18.61 -5.08
C LYS A 108 14.03 18.53 -5.54
N ARG A 109 13.44 17.34 -5.50
CA ARG A 109 12.03 17.11 -5.77
C ARG A 109 11.44 16.14 -4.76
N ARG A 110 10.30 16.52 -4.17
CA ARG A 110 9.55 15.71 -3.21
C ARG A 110 8.18 15.38 -3.79
N VAL A 111 7.78 14.12 -3.71
CA VAL A 111 6.47 13.64 -4.17
C VAL A 111 5.80 12.86 -3.05
N ARG A 112 4.52 13.18 -2.80
CA ARG A 112 3.68 12.38 -1.92
C ARG A 112 2.94 11.35 -2.75
N LEU A 113 3.05 10.08 -2.38
CA LEU A 113 2.41 8.98 -3.10
C LEU A 113 1.31 8.37 -2.23
N LEU A 114 0.10 8.29 -2.76
CA LEU A 114 -1.03 7.66 -2.07
C LEU A 114 -1.47 6.42 -2.85
N ILE A 115 -1.27 5.25 -2.26
CA ILE A 115 -1.56 3.94 -2.86
C ILE A 115 -2.88 3.42 -2.29
N LEU A 116 -3.87 3.19 -3.16
CA LEU A 116 -5.15 2.60 -2.79
C LEU A 116 -5.41 1.32 -3.58
N ARG A 117 -6.03 0.37 -2.90
CA ARG A 117 -6.63 -0.82 -3.49
C ARG A 117 -8.12 -0.84 -3.17
N ASP A 118 -8.90 -1.50 -4.02
CA ASP A 118 -10.31 -1.72 -3.74
C ASP A 118 -10.48 -2.38 -2.35
N PRO A 119 -11.48 -1.96 -1.57
CA PRO A 119 -11.58 -2.37 -0.17
C PRO A 119 -11.88 -3.87 -0.07
N PHE A 120 -12.55 -4.46 -1.05
CA PHE A 120 -12.94 -5.86 -1.03
C PHE A 120 -11.70 -6.78 -1.05
N ASN A 121 -10.83 -6.63 -2.05
CA ASN A 121 -9.63 -7.43 -2.14
C ASN A 121 -8.57 -7.07 -1.10
N LEU A 122 -8.54 -5.81 -0.65
CA LEU A 122 -7.68 -5.37 0.43
C LEU A 122 -8.04 -6.09 1.73
N PHE A 123 -9.30 -6.03 2.18
CA PHE A 123 -9.70 -6.63 3.45
C PHE A 123 -9.71 -8.15 3.38
N ALA A 124 -10.03 -8.76 2.23
CA ALA A 124 -9.85 -10.20 2.04
C ALA A 124 -8.37 -10.61 2.20
N SER A 125 -7.43 -9.81 1.68
CA SER A 125 -5.99 -10.05 1.86
C SER A 125 -5.52 -9.90 3.31
N ARG A 126 -6.09 -8.95 4.06
CA ARG A 126 -5.77 -8.77 5.48
C ARG A 126 -6.30 -9.89 6.33
N LEU A 127 -7.54 -10.35 6.09
CA LEU A 127 -8.12 -11.50 6.78
C LEU A 127 -7.26 -12.75 6.55
N LYS A 128 -6.86 -13.02 5.31
CA LYS A 128 -6.02 -14.18 4.98
C LYS A 128 -4.64 -14.14 5.68
N MET A 129 -4.06 -12.95 5.85
CA MET A 129 -2.78 -12.75 6.54
C MET A 129 -2.91 -12.80 8.08
N GLY A 130 -4.11 -12.81 8.64
CA GLY A 130 -4.31 -12.68 10.09
C GLY A 130 -4.06 -11.27 10.62
N ALA A 131 -4.08 -10.24 9.76
CA ALA A 131 -3.84 -8.84 10.10
C ALA A 131 -5.14 -8.00 10.03
N ALA A 132 -6.23 -8.59 10.49
CA ALA A 132 -7.55 -7.97 10.50
C ALA A 132 -7.57 -6.77 11.45
N LEU A 133 -8.07 -5.64 10.98
CA LEU A 133 -8.41 -4.50 11.83
C LEU A 133 -9.89 -4.57 12.18
N SER A 134 -10.29 -3.89 13.26
CA SER A 134 -11.72 -3.75 13.57
C SER A 134 -12.46 -3.08 12.40
N PRO A 135 -13.72 -3.45 12.12
CA PRO A 135 -14.50 -2.84 11.04
C PRO A 135 -14.54 -1.31 11.10
N HIS A 136 -14.64 -0.74 12.31
CA HIS A 136 -14.62 0.71 12.50
C HIS A 136 -13.33 1.37 12.00
N ILE A 137 -12.16 0.82 12.36
CA ILE A 137 -10.86 1.37 11.94
C ILE A 137 -10.65 1.16 10.45
N SER A 138 -10.96 -0.05 9.94
CA SER A 138 -10.92 -0.38 8.51
C SER A 138 -11.69 0.64 7.66
N ARG A 139 -12.96 0.91 8.03
CA ARG A 139 -13.80 1.91 7.37
C ARG A 139 -13.21 3.30 7.44
N ARG A 140 -12.86 3.76 8.64
CA ARG A 140 -12.42 5.13 8.85
C ARG A 140 -11.13 5.45 8.11
N MET A 141 -10.17 4.52 8.10
CA MET A 141 -8.88 4.69 7.44
C MET A 141 -9.02 4.65 5.92
N TRP A 142 -9.64 3.61 5.38
CA TRP A 142 -9.79 3.46 3.93
C TRP A 142 -10.60 4.63 3.34
N LYS A 143 -11.72 5.02 3.97
CA LYS A 143 -12.53 6.16 3.51
C LYS A 143 -11.76 7.48 3.56
N GLN A 144 -10.91 7.69 4.57
CA GLN A 144 -10.06 8.88 4.63
C GLN A 144 -9.12 8.96 3.42
N HIS A 145 -8.50 7.85 3.04
CA HIS A 145 -7.62 7.79 1.87
C HIS A 145 -8.40 7.93 0.56
N ALA A 146 -9.59 7.31 0.46
CA ALA A 146 -10.42 7.37 -0.73
C ALA A 146 -10.93 8.78 -1.03
N ARG A 147 -11.42 9.51 -0.01
CA ARG A 147 -11.83 10.92 -0.17
C ARG A 147 -10.68 11.82 -0.59
N GLU A 148 -9.48 11.60 -0.05
CA GLU A 148 -8.28 12.35 -0.45
C GLU A 148 -7.86 12.01 -1.89
N ALA A 149 -7.94 10.73 -2.29
CA ALA A 149 -7.66 10.28 -3.65
C ALA A 149 -8.62 10.87 -4.70
N LEU A 150 -9.90 11.02 -4.35
CA LEU A 150 -10.92 11.66 -5.18
C LEU A 150 -10.85 13.20 -5.19
N GLY A 151 -9.98 13.80 -4.37
CA GLY A 151 -9.86 15.26 -4.25
C GLY A 151 -11.00 15.93 -3.47
N GLU A 152 -11.86 15.17 -2.80
CA GLU A 152 -12.89 15.70 -1.90
C GLU A 152 -12.29 16.33 -0.66
N THR A 153 -11.12 15.82 -0.24
CA THR A 153 -10.25 16.50 0.72
C THR A 153 -8.95 16.92 0.03
N ARG A 154 -8.36 18.00 0.57
CA ARG A 154 -7.08 18.55 0.10
C ARG A 154 -6.07 18.63 1.24
N LYS A 155 -6.06 17.60 2.09
CA LYS A 155 -5.16 17.55 3.26
C LYS A 155 -3.72 17.28 2.84
N VAL A 156 -3.53 16.67 1.68
CA VAL A 156 -2.22 16.35 1.12
C VAL A 156 -2.06 17.07 -0.22
N ARG A 157 -1.13 18.04 -0.25
CA ARG A 157 -0.77 18.78 -1.48
C ARG A 157 0.21 17.96 -2.31
N ASP A 158 0.17 18.19 -3.62
CA ASP A 158 1.15 17.71 -4.61
C ASP A 158 1.36 16.19 -4.55
N LYS A 159 0.23 15.46 -4.54
CA LYS A 159 0.20 14.00 -4.45
C LYS A 159 -0.02 13.33 -5.80
N VAL A 160 0.60 12.18 -5.97
CA VAL A 160 0.29 11.19 -7.01
C VAL A 160 -0.55 10.09 -6.38
N VAL A 161 -1.66 9.73 -7.02
CA VAL A 161 -2.55 8.64 -6.58
C VAL A 161 -2.32 7.42 -7.44
N VAL A 162 -2.04 6.28 -6.82
CA VAL A 162 -1.89 4.98 -7.49
C VAL A 162 -3.05 4.09 -7.09
N LEU A 163 -3.90 3.77 -8.07
CA LEU A 163 -4.98 2.80 -7.94
C LEU A 163 -4.43 1.42 -8.29
N TYR A 164 -4.14 0.60 -7.28
CA TYR A 164 -3.45 -0.67 -7.42
C TYR A 164 -4.12 -1.60 -8.44
N ASN A 165 -5.45 -1.67 -8.45
CA ASN A 165 -6.20 -2.52 -9.36
C ASN A 165 -5.90 -2.21 -10.83
N ARG A 166 -5.74 -0.94 -11.17
CA ARG A 166 -5.38 -0.48 -12.51
C ARG A 166 -3.88 -0.66 -12.75
N TRP A 167 -3.05 -0.23 -11.79
CA TRP A 167 -1.59 -0.39 -11.82
C TRP A 167 -1.16 -1.84 -12.11
N ALA A 168 -1.84 -2.82 -11.52
CA ALA A 168 -1.49 -4.23 -11.66
C ALA A 168 -1.67 -4.80 -13.08
N VAL A 169 -2.49 -4.17 -13.94
CA VAL A 169 -2.87 -4.76 -15.25
C VAL A 169 -2.72 -3.80 -16.43
N ASP A 170 -2.67 -2.49 -16.18
CA ASP A 170 -2.65 -1.46 -17.21
C ASP A 170 -1.24 -0.87 -17.30
N ARG A 171 -0.50 -1.29 -18.32
CA ARG A 171 0.87 -0.83 -18.59
C ARG A 171 0.93 0.65 -18.92
N ASP A 172 -0.05 1.18 -19.64
CA ASP A 172 -0.08 2.60 -20.01
C ASP A 172 -0.36 3.45 -18.77
N TYR A 173 -1.21 2.99 -17.86
CA TYR A 173 -1.37 3.63 -16.55
C TYR A 173 -0.07 3.62 -15.74
N ARG A 174 0.71 2.53 -15.75
CA ARG A 174 2.04 2.52 -15.11
C ARG A 174 2.99 3.53 -15.76
N LYS A 175 2.97 3.67 -17.09
CA LYS A 175 3.73 4.68 -17.81
C LYS A 175 3.34 6.11 -17.40
N ASP A 176 2.04 6.38 -17.26
CA ASP A 176 1.54 7.68 -16.80
C ASP A 176 1.96 7.97 -15.36
N VAL A 177 1.93 6.96 -14.48
CA VAL A 177 2.43 7.09 -13.10
C VAL A 177 3.93 7.39 -13.09
N ALA A 178 4.73 6.69 -13.89
CA ALA A 178 6.17 6.96 -14.00
C ALA A 178 6.45 8.39 -14.49
N GLY A 179 5.68 8.87 -15.48
CA GLY A 179 5.73 10.24 -15.98
C GLY A 179 5.41 11.27 -14.89
N GLN A 180 4.35 11.06 -14.11
CA GLN A 180 4.00 11.91 -12.97
C GLN A 180 5.11 11.92 -11.91
N LEU A 181 5.78 10.79 -11.70
CA LEU A 181 6.93 10.67 -10.79
C LEU A 181 8.23 11.21 -11.39
N GLY A 182 8.25 11.61 -12.68
CA GLY A 182 9.46 12.06 -13.39
C GLY A 182 10.51 10.96 -13.54
N LEU A 183 10.08 9.70 -13.53
CA LEU A 183 10.93 8.53 -13.70
C LEU A 183 10.99 8.12 -15.16
N ARG A 184 12.11 7.51 -15.57
CA ARG A 184 12.20 6.85 -16.86
C ARG A 184 11.38 5.56 -16.81
N PHE A 185 10.40 5.45 -17.69
CA PHE A 185 9.56 4.25 -17.76
C PHE A 185 10.29 3.10 -18.47
N THR A 186 10.64 2.06 -17.72
CA THR A 186 11.15 0.78 -18.24
C THR A 186 10.16 -0.37 -18.03
N ASP A 187 9.21 -0.17 -17.12
CA ASP A 187 8.30 -1.18 -16.57
C ASP A 187 8.99 -2.34 -15.83
N ALA A 188 10.28 -2.20 -15.50
CA ALA A 188 11.01 -3.19 -14.72
C ALA A 188 10.38 -3.36 -13.32
N GLY A 189 10.38 -4.60 -12.81
CA GLY A 189 9.82 -4.94 -11.50
C GLY A 189 8.29 -5.02 -11.43
N ALA A 190 7.56 -4.83 -12.53
CA ALA A 190 6.09 -4.91 -12.53
C ALA A 190 5.55 -6.33 -12.30
N ASP A 191 6.27 -7.35 -12.80
CA ASP A 191 5.89 -8.77 -12.69
C ASP A 191 6.57 -9.52 -11.53
N GLU A 192 7.40 -8.83 -10.75
CA GLU A 192 8.07 -9.39 -9.58
C GLU A 192 7.10 -9.46 -8.38
N VAL A 193 7.16 -10.55 -7.62
CA VAL A 193 6.44 -10.66 -6.35
C VAL A 193 7.43 -10.34 -5.23
N PRO A 194 7.29 -9.20 -4.53
CA PRO A 194 8.20 -8.85 -3.44
C PRO A 194 8.25 -9.96 -2.39
N ARG A 195 9.44 -10.49 -2.09
CA ARG A 195 9.62 -11.55 -1.07
C ARG A 195 9.35 -11.09 0.37
N THR A 196 9.08 -9.79 0.55
CA THR A 196 8.75 -9.16 1.83
C THR A 196 7.59 -9.88 2.53
N GLN A 197 7.79 -10.25 3.78
CA GLN A 197 6.81 -11.00 4.61
C GLN A 197 6.20 -12.24 3.92
N GLY A 198 7.01 -13.01 3.17
CA GLY A 198 6.58 -14.28 2.56
C GLY A 198 5.84 -14.14 1.23
N GLY A 199 5.80 -12.94 0.64
CA GLY A 199 5.18 -12.68 -0.66
C GLY A 199 3.73 -12.23 -0.56
N SER A 200 2.92 -12.68 -1.52
CA SER A 200 1.51 -12.37 -1.54
C SER A 200 0.73 -13.19 -0.52
N SER A 201 -0.25 -12.58 0.15
CA SER A 201 -1.01 -13.26 1.22
C SER A 201 -1.80 -14.48 0.76
N PHE A 202 -2.11 -14.59 -0.53
CA PHE A 202 -2.83 -15.73 -1.10
C PHE A 202 -1.91 -16.75 -1.75
N ASP A 203 -0.85 -16.28 -2.41
CA ASP A 203 -0.08 -17.08 -3.36
C ASP A 203 1.41 -17.21 -2.97
N GLY A 204 1.81 -16.62 -1.83
CA GLY A 204 3.21 -16.53 -1.43
C GLY A 204 4.06 -15.92 -2.54
N THR A 205 5.14 -16.60 -2.90
CA THR A 205 6.02 -16.27 -4.03
C THR A 205 5.76 -17.15 -5.26
N ALA A 206 4.65 -17.90 -5.32
CA ALA A 206 4.40 -18.88 -6.39
C ALA A 206 4.27 -18.26 -7.79
N PHE A 207 3.98 -16.96 -7.85
CA PHE A 207 3.86 -16.17 -9.07
C PHE A 207 4.99 -15.14 -9.22
N ASP A 208 6.14 -15.33 -8.57
CA ASP A 208 7.30 -14.48 -8.80
C ASP A 208 7.71 -14.53 -10.29
N GLY A 209 7.89 -13.35 -10.91
CA GLY A 209 8.08 -13.21 -12.36
C GLY A 209 6.80 -13.39 -13.21
N ARG A 210 5.64 -13.63 -12.58
CA ARG A 210 4.32 -13.82 -13.21
C ARG A 210 3.22 -13.13 -12.40
N ALA A 211 3.53 -11.99 -11.75
CA ALA A 211 2.58 -11.34 -10.85
C ALA A 211 1.26 -10.94 -11.55
N ALA A 212 1.29 -10.66 -12.85
CA ALA A 212 0.11 -10.41 -13.67
C ALA A 212 -0.89 -11.59 -13.74
N GLU A 213 -0.45 -12.84 -13.53
CA GLU A 213 -1.31 -14.03 -13.52
C GLU A 213 -2.08 -14.20 -12.20
N MET A 214 -1.74 -13.42 -11.17
CA MET A 214 -2.35 -13.54 -9.86
C MET A 214 -3.79 -13.00 -9.85
N ARG A 215 -4.70 -13.77 -9.24
CA ARG A 215 -6.11 -13.40 -9.07
C ARG A 215 -6.33 -12.40 -7.93
N THR A 216 -5.50 -11.35 -7.89
CA THR A 216 -5.52 -10.31 -6.85
C THR A 216 -6.84 -9.54 -6.77
N ARG A 217 -7.62 -9.53 -7.85
CA ARG A 217 -8.92 -8.83 -7.95
C ARG A 217 -10.13 -9.69 -7.54
N GLU A 218 -9.91 -10.96 -7.25
CA GLU A 218 -10.98 -11.93 -6.95
C GLU A 218 -10.85 -12.55 -5.55
N ARG A 219 -9.98 -11.99 -4.70
CA ARG A 219 -9.71 -12.49 -3.34
C ARG A 219 -10.93 -12.41 -2.44
N TRP A 220 -11.81 -11.45 -2.70
CA TRP A 220 -13.08 -11.30 -1.99
C TRP A 220 -13.98 -12.54 -2.09
N ARG A 221 -13.87 -13.35 -3.17
CA ARG A 221 -14.70 -14.56 -3.36
C ARG A 221 -14.51 -15.56 -2.22
N ALA A 222 -13.31 -15.66 -1.65
CA ALA A 222 -13.03 -16.56 -0.53
C ALA A 222 -13.82 -16.22 0.74
N TYR A 223 -14.32 -14.99 0.85
CA TYR A 223 -15.06 -14.47 2.00
C TYR A 223 -16.47 -14.04 1.62
N GLU A 224 -16.95 -14.40 0.42
CA GLU A 224 -18.20 -13.87 -0.10
C GLU A 224 -19.37 -14.14 0.83
N ASN A 225 -19.37 -15.26 1.57
CA ASN A 225 -20.43 -15.66 2.51
C ASN A 225 -20.10 -15.37 3.99
N ASP A 226 -18.97 -14.72 4.29
CA ASP A 226 -18.57 -14.41 5.67
C ASP A 226 -19.24 -13.11 6.16
N ALA A 227 -20.12 -13.23 7.15
CA ALA A 227 -20.84 -12.09 7.72
C ALA A 227 -19.93 -11.03 8.35
N ARG A 228 -18.82 -11.44 8.98
CA ARG A 228 -17.84 -10.52 9.59
C ARG A 228 -17.08 -9.73 8.53
N TYR A 229 -16.75 -10.37 7.41
CA TYR A 229 -16.16 -9.70 6.26
C TYR A 229 -17.14 -8.71 5.61
N ARG A 230 -18.38 -9.13 5.35
CA ARG A 230 -19.42 -8.24 4.80
C ARG A 230 -19.68 -7.04 5.70
N ALA A 231 -19.66 -7.24 7.02
CA ALA A 231 -19.80 -6.17 8.00
C ALA A 231 -18.66 -5.14 7.98
N ILE A 232 -17.62 -5.28 7.17
CA ILE A 232 -16.62 -4.21 6.98
C ILE A 232 -17.16 -3.09 6.10
N PHE A 233 -18.02 -3.38 5.12
CA PHE A 233 -18.42 -2.43 4.09
C PHE A 233 -19.69 -1.68 4.50
N ASP A 234 -19.63 -0.34 4.52
CA ASP A 234 -20.80 0.53 4.62
C ASP A 234 -21.07 1.22 3.28
N ASP A 235 -22.25 1.82 3.13
CA ASP A 235 -22.70 2.42 1.86
C ASP A 235 -21.71 3.45 1.33
N GLU A 236 -21.14 4.28 2.21
CA GLU A 236 -20.15 5.28 1.83
C GLU A 236 -18.86 4.65 1.30
N MET A 237 -18.34 3.60 1.95
CA MET A 237 -17.17 2.88 1.45
C MET A 237 -17.43 2.25 0.08
N VAL A 238 -18.63 1.71 -0.13
CA VAL A 238 -19.04 1.12 -1.41
C VAL A 238 -19.13 2.19 -2.51
N ASP A 239 -19.75 3.35 -2.24
CA ASP A 239 -19.82 4.48 -3.19
C ASP A 239 -18.42 4.99 -3.58
N LEU A 240 -17.58 5.27 -2.58
CA LEU A 240 -16.21 5.73 -2.79
C LEU A 240 -15.41 4.70 -3.61
N SER A 241 -15.62 3.41 -3.34
CA SER A 241 -14.99 2.34 -4.11
C SER A 241 -15.49 2.32 -5.55
N ALA A 242 -16.80 2.50 -5.76
CA ALA A 242 -17.39 2.50 -7.09
C ALA A 242 -16.82 3.61 -7.98
N ARG A 243 -16.60 4.79 -7.40
CA ARG A 243 -16.05 5.96 -8.10
C ARG A 243 -14.57 5.83 -8.41
N LEU A 244 -13.80 5.11 -7.58
CA LEU A 244 -12.37 4.88 -7.79
C LEU A 244 -12.06 3.67 -8.66
N PHE A 245 -12.81 2.58 -8.51
CA PHE A 245 -12.46 1.26 -9.05
C PHE A 245 -13.52 0.67 -9.99
N GLY A 246 -14.65 1.33 -10.17
CA GLY A 246 -15.81 0.79 -10.88
C GLY A 246 -16.72 -0.05 -9.98
N PRO A 247 -17.79 -0.63 -10.53
CA PRO A 247 -18.87 -1.28 -9.77
C PRO A 247 -18.37 -2.30 -8.72
N PRO A 248 -19.01 -2.37 -7.54
CA PRO A 248 -18.61 -3.32 -6.51
C PRO A 248 -18.87 -4.77 -6.93
N PRO A 249 -18.21 -5.75 -6.30
CA PRO A 249 -18.51 -7.16 -6.50
C PRO A 249 -19.97 -7.51 -6.19
N ALA A 250 -20.54 -8.43 -6.96
CA ALA A 250 -21.82 -9.03 -6.65
C ALA A 250 -21.64 -10.12 -5.58
N PHE A 251 -22.02 -9.83 -4.33
CA PHE A 251 -22.08 -10.85 -3.28
C PHE A 251 -23.30 -11.75 -3.50
N ALA A 252 -23.11 -13.07 -3.41
CA ALA A 252 -24.24 -14.01 -3.40
C ALA A 252 -25.19 -13.71 -2.22
N ALA A 253 -26.49 -13.94 -2.37
CA ALA A 253 -27.40 -13.88 -1.23
C ALA A 253 -26.94 -14.89 -0.15
N PRO A 254 -27.06 -14.57 1.15
CA PRO A 254 -26.79 -15.55 2.19
C PRO A 254 -27.61 -16.82 1.89
N LYS A 255 -26.97 -17.99 1.91
CA LYS A 255 -27.74 -19.24 1.91
C LYS A 255 -28.60 -19.23 3.19
N PRO A 256 -29.91 -19.53 3.11
CA PRO A 256 -30.72 -19.64 4.30
C PRO A 256 -30.04 -20.63 5.25
N GLU A 257 -29.89 -20.24 6.51
CA GLU A 257 -29.41 -21.16 7.55
C GLU A 257 -30.33 -22.38 7.51
N ALA A 258 -29.74 -23.57 7.43
CA ALA A 258 -30.49 -24.81 7.57
C ALA A 258 -31.08 -24.77 8.98
N GLY A 259 -32.37 -24.43 9.07
CA GLY A 259 -33.07 -24.36 10.34
C GLY A 259 -32.87 -25.70 11.06
N ASP A 260 -32.45 -25.62 12.32
CA ASP A 260 -32.45 -26.76 13.22
C ASP A 260 -33.81 -27.44 13.11
N GLY A 261 -33.79 -28.66 12.60
CA GLY A 261 -34.96 -29.52 12.54
C GLY A 261 -35.41 -29.77 13.97
N ALA A 262 -36.44 -29.06 14.40
CA ALA A 262 -37.21 -29.45 15.57
C ALA A 262 -37.85 -30.82 15.25
N GLU A 263 -37.23 -31.88 15.76
CA GLU A 263 -37.86 -33.20 15.84
C GLU A 263 -39.10 -33.08 16.73
N ALA A 264 -40.26 -33.01 16.09
CA ALA A 264 -41.54 -33.27 16.74
C ALA A 264 -41.58 -34.75 17.12
N THR A 265 -41.50 -35.03 18.42
CA THR A 265 -41.75 -36.37 18.97
C THR A 265 -43.24 -36.71 18.80
N PRO A 266 -43.61 -37.84 18.18
CA PRO A 266 -45.01 -38.27 18.15
C PRO A 266 -45.41 -38.91 19.48
N ALA A 267 -46.70 -38.79 19.77
CA ALA A 267 -47.42 -39.13 21.00
C ALA A 267 -47.36 -40.60 21.43
#